data_AF-A0A0A2ACZ4-F1
#
_entry.id   AF-A0A0A2ACZ4-F1
#
_cell.length_a   1.000
_cell.length_b   1.000
_cell.length_c   1.000
_cell.angle_alpha   90.00
_cell.angle_beta   90.00
_cell.angle_gamma   90.00
#
_symmetry.space_group_name_H-M   'P 1'
#
loop_
_entity.id
_entity.type
_entity.pdbx_description
1 polymer ?
#
loop_
_entity_poly.entity_id
_entity_poly.type
_entity_poly.pdbx_seq_one_letter_code
_entity_poly.pdbx_strand_id
1 'polypeptide(L)' 'MNMTHKELIDQVSANLFKQSGKLESRRSWLAIRNYLEQLDTEQLRAMLKEQG' A
#
# COMPACT_ATOMS: atom_id res chain seq x y z
N MET A 1 -1.30 -11.58 15.07
CA MET A 1 -1.09 -12.21 13.74
C MET A 1 0.01 -11.44 13.01
N ASN A 2 1.07 -12.12 12.59
CA ASN A 2 2.18 -11.47 11.87
C ASN A 2 1.79 -11.37 10.40
N MET A 3 1.23 -10.23 9.98
CA MET A 3 0.90 -9.99 8.57
C MET A 3 2.15 -10.15 7.72
N THR A 4 2.03 -10.89 6.63
CA THR A 4 3.12 -11.07 5.68
C THR A 4 3.36 -9.76 4.91
N HIS A 5 4.57 -9.60 4.38
CA HIS A 5 4.93 -8.43 3.57
C HIS A 5 3.94 -8.19 2.42
N LYS A 6 3.51 -9.27 1.76
CA LYS A 6 2.51 -9.22 0.69
C LYS A 6 1.14 -8.74 1.18
N GLU A 7 0.69 -9.19 2.34
CA GLU A 7 -0.58 -8.73 2.93
C GLU A 7 -0.53 -7.26 3.36
N LEU A 8 0.63 -6.78 3.81
CA LEU A 8 0.83 -5.37 4.14
C LEU A 8 0.74 -4.50 2.89
N ILE A 9 1.39 -4.90 1.79
CA ILE A 9 1.29 -4.19 0.51
C ILE A 9 -0.16 -4.15 0.02
N ASP A 10 -0.89 -5.26 0.13
CA ASP A 10 -2.28 -5.34 -0.30
C ASP A 10 -3.18 -4.39 0.51
N GLN A 11 -3.03 -4.37 1.85
CA GLN A 11 -3.76 -3.45 2.72
C GLN A 11 -3.39 -1.98 2.49
N VAL A 12 -2.10 -1.65 2.35
CA VAL A 12 -1.66 -0.28 2.09
C VAL A 12 -2.18 0.18 0.72
N SER A 13 -2.11 -0.69 -0.29
CA SER A 13 -2.66 -0.43 -1.63
C SER A 13 -4.16 -0.17 -1.59
N ALA A 14 -4.91 -0.99 -0.84
CA ALA A 14 -6.35 -0.86 -0.70
C ALA A 14 -6.74 0.44 0.02
N ASN A 15 -6.02 0.82 1.07
CA ASN A 15 -6.25 2.09 1.76
C ASN A 15 -5.91 3.30 0.88
N LEU A 16 -4.77 3.28 0.18
CA LEU A 16 -4.41 4.34 -0.76
C LEU A 16 -5.47 4.50 -1.84
N PHE A 17 -6.02 3.38 -2.34
CA PHE A 17 -7.13 3.41 -3.29
C PHE A 17 -8.40 4.02 -2.68
N LYS A 18 -8.74 3.64 -1.44
CA LYS A 18 -9.91 4.15 -0.73
C LYS A 18 -9.80 5.65 -0.42
N GLN A 19 -8.61 6.15 -0.07
CA GLN A 19 -8.37 7.58 0.16
C GLN A 19 -8.32 8.38 -1.14
N SER A 20 -7.66 7.85 -2.18
CA SER A 20 -7.47 8.59 -3.42
C SER A 20 -8.74 8.67 -4.26
N GLY A 21 -9.68 7.72 -4.14
CA GLY A 21 -10.99 7.68 -4.82
C GLY A 21 -10.97 7.59 -6.35
N LYS A 22 -9.81 7.87 -6.96
CA LYS A 22 -9.53 7.88 -8.40
C LYS A 22 -8.08 7.52 -8.61
N LEU A 23 -7.78 6.23 -8.70
CA LEU A 23 -6.52 5.81 -9.29
C LEU A 23 -6.67 6.02 -10.80
N GLU A 24 -6.19 7.16 -11.28
CA GLU A 24 -6.49 7.72 -12.61
C GLU A 24 -6.08 6.82 -13.78
N SER A 25 -5.22 5.82 -13.56
CA SER A 25 -4.80 4.85 -14.58
C SER A 25 -4.13 3.61 -13.99
N ARG A 26 -4.19 2.50 -14.72
CA ARG A 26 -3.46 1.24 -14.40
C ARG A 26 -1.96 1.46 -14.22
N ARG A 27 -1.36 2.42 -14.94
CA ARG A 27 0.05 2.82 -14.77
C ARG A 27 0.33 3.40 -13.39
N SER A 28 -0.54 4.27 -12.88
CA SER A 28 -0.41 4.83 -11.54
C SER A 28 -0.54 3.74 -10.47
N TRP A 29 -1.41 2.75 -10.67
CA TRP A 29 -1.53 1.61 -9.75
C TRP A 29 -0.28 0.74 -9.74
N LEU A 30 0.27 0.43 -10.93
CA LEU A 30 1.53 -0.33 -11.02
C LEU A 30 2.71 0.42 -10.42
N ALA A 31 2.78 1.74 -10.58
CA ALA A 31 3.81 2.57 -9.97
C ALA A 31 3.74 2.55 -8.43
N ILE A 32 2.54 2.70 -7.88
CA ILE A 32 2.33 2.61 -6.42
C ILE A 32 2.67 1.21 -5.91
N ARG A 33 2.21 0.16 -6.60
CA ARG A 33 2.51 -1.22 -6.18
C ARG A 33 4.01 -1.52 -6.23
N ASN A 34 4.69 -1.11 -7.30
CA ASN A 34 6.14 -1.28 -7.42
C ASN A 34 6.89 -0.50 -6.33
N TYR A 35 6.40 0.69 -5.96
CA TYR A 35 6.93 1.44 -4.82
C TYR A 35 6.74 0.68 -3.51
N LEU A 36 5.53 0.17 -3.23
CA LEU A 36 5.24 -0.60 -2.01
C LEU A 36 6.03 -1.91 -1.93
N GLU A 37 6.30 -2.58 -3.05
CA GLU A 37 7.13 -3.78 -3.13
C GLU A 37 8.61 -3.53 -2.80
N GLN A 38 9.08 -2.27 -2.86
CA GLN A 38 10.43 -1.89 -2.47
C GLN A 38 10.54 -1.47 -0.99
N LEU A 39 9.41 -1.28 -0.30
CA LEU A 39 9.40 -0.83 1.08
C LEU A 39 9.49 -2.00 2.05
N ASP A 40 10.29 -1.85 3.09
CA ASP A 40 10.34 -2.82 4.17
C ASP A 40 9.03 -2.94 4.96
N THR A 41 8.87 -4.11 5.59
CA THR A 41 7.70 -4.46 6.41
C THR A 41 7.39 -3.41 7.50
N GLU A 42 8.41 -2.80 8.09
CA GLU A 42 8.24 -1.73 9.08
C GLU A 42 7.66 -0.45 8.47
N GLN A 43 8.12 -0.07 7.28
CA GLN A 43 7.62 1.12 6.58
C GLN A 43 6.17 0.92 6.15
N LEU A 44 5.85 -0.25 5.58
CA LEU A 44 4.46 -0.60 5.23
C LEU A 44 3.54 -0.58 6.45
N ARG A 45 4.01 -1.08 7.60
CA ARG A 45 3.26 -1.01 8.87
C ARG A 45 3.09 0.43 9.37
N ALA A 46 4.10 1.28 9.23
CA ALA A 46 3.99 2.69 9.61
C ALA A 46 2.93 3.42 8.77
N MET A 47 2.90 3.17 7.46
CA MET A 47 1.89 3.76 6.56
C MET A 47 0.46 3.32 6.90
N LEU A 48 0.26 2.07 7.33
CA LEU A 48 -1.06 1.62 7.82
C LEU A 48 -1.46 2.28 9.13
N LYS A 49 -0.50 2.60 10.00
CA LYS A 49 -0.78 3.25 11.29
C LYS A 49 -1.11 4.74 11.16
N GLU A 50 -0.56 5.44 10.18
CA GLU A 50 -0.89 6.86 9.95
C GLU A 50 -2.29 7.06 9.35
N GLN A 51 -2.89 6.02 8.77
CA GLN A 51 -4.19 6.10 8.10
C GLN A 51 -5.38 5.68 8.99
N GLY A 52 -5.15 5.31 10.25
CA GLY A 52 -6.17 4.94 11.25
C GLY A 52 -6.24 5.95 12.38
#